data_AF-A0A285ZB90-F1
#
_entry.id   AF-A0A285ZB90-F1
#
_cell.length_a   1.000
_cell.length_b   1.000
_cell.length_c   1.000
_cell.angle_alpha   90.00
_cell.angle_beta   90.00
_cell.angle_gamma   90.00
#
_symmetry.space_group_name_H-M   'P 1'
#
loop_
_entity.id
_entity.type
_entity.pdbx_description
1 polymer ?
#
loop_
_entity_poly.entity_id
_entity_poly.type
_entity_poly.pdbx_seq_one_letter_code
_entity_poly.pdbx_strand_id
1 'polypeptide(L)'
;MSVLNTKTGNASGAMTATLPTGEQFIAQGVWCDPLGGVLGIRNPAQGVEEFIYIGFPLGIKDGDHTLGEGGTSAYLGSDVSGHAHSGVIQNLVWNREECGVAGQFDFKGKDEYARDFHVSKGVFDIAYEKPASTLQRNIASAASAVIVPALKDNAEFNANERGYSGDRERPNFVAVKQSIGLEGGLLALGAVFLLEYDQNNQPSVKRAFASVNHGLIAAENYAITQLAWEPGKALSFAFTLAFHYNAQPFTFQAGRVDLKL
;
A
#
# COMPACT_ATOMS: atom_id res chain seq x y z
N MET A 1 -35.21 -14.46 -0.67
CA MET A 1 -34.24 -13.34 -0.58
C MET A 1 -32.87 -13.91 -0.91
N SER A 2 -32.37 -13.70 -2.12
CA SER A 2 -31.01 -14.12 -2.49
C SER A 2 -30.04 -13.00 -2.13
N VAL A 3 -29.09 -13.29 -1.26
CA VAL A 3 -27.94 -12.42 -1.03
C VAL A 3 -27.06 -12.52 -2.27
N LEU A 4 -26.92 -11.41 -3.00
CA LEU A 4 -25.99 -11.25 -4.11
C LEU A 4 -24.57 -11.40 -3.57
N ASN A 5 -24.00 -12.57 -3.81
CA ASN A 5 -22.60 -12.88 -3.53
C ASN A 5 -21.77 -12.32 -4.69
N THR A 6 -21.38 -11.04 -4.61
CA THR A 6 -20.45 -10.44 -5.57
C THR A 6 -19.04 -10.92 -5.27
N LYS A 7 -18.69 -12.12 -5.78
CA LYS A 7 -17.30 -12.57 -5.91
C LYS A 7 -16.58 -11.64 -6.89
N THR A 8 -16.04 -10.55 -6.35
CA THR A 8 -14.85 -9.90 -6.89
C THR A 8 -13.66 -10.79 -6.49
N GLY A 9 -12.76 -11.10 -7.44
CA GLY A 9 -11.57 -11.90 -7.14
C GLY A 9 -10.68 -11.14 -6.16
N ASN A 10 -10.83 -11.46 -4.88
CA ASN A 10 -10.15 -10.81 -3.76
C ASN A 10 -9.14 -11.79 -3.18
N ALA A 11 -7.99 -11.29 -2.73
CA ALA A 11 -7.16 -12.04 -1.79
C ALA A 11 -8.06 -12.51 -0.63
N SER A 12 -8.06 -13.80 -0.33
CA SER A 12 -8.72 -14.31 0.87
C SER A 12 -7.69 -14.31 1.99
N GLY A 13 -8.11 -13.88 3.18
CA GLY A 13 -7.19 -13.78 4.29
C GLY A 13 -7.71 -12.91 5.41
N ALA A 14 -6.93 -12.88 6.47
CA ALA A 14 -7.20 -12.05 7.63
C ALA A 14 -5.94 -11.29 8.02
N MET A 15 -6.14 -10.08 8.49
CA MET A 15 -5.14 -9.38 9.28
C MET A 15 -5.81 -8.93 10.58
N THR A 16 -5.23 -9.32 11.70
CA THR A 16 -5.69 -8.91 13.03
C THR A 16 -4.53 -8.38 13.86
N ALA A 17 -4.83 -7.53 14.83
CA ALA A 17 -3.87 -7.04 15.81
C ALA A 17 -4.58 -6.44 17.02
N THR A 18 -3.82 -6.12 18.07
CA THR A 18 -4.26 -5.24 19.15
C THR A 18 -3.65 -3.86 18.94
N LEU A 19 -4.50 -2.84 18.83
CA LEU A 19 -4.11 -1.44 18.63
C LEU A 19 -3.58 -0.81 19.93
N PRO A 20 -2.92 0.36 19.85
CA PRO A 20 -2.43 1.08 21.03
C PRO A 20 -3.53 1.41 22.05
N THR A 21 -4.78 1.54 21.59
CA THR A 21 -5.97 1.75 22.42
C THR A 21 -6.43 0.51 23.19
N GLY A 22 -5.86 -0.67 22.90
CA GLY A 22 -6.30 -1.98 23.39
C GLY A 22 -7.40 -2.62 22.54
N GLU A 23 -7.94 -1.91 21.55
CA GLU A 23 -8.96 -2.42 20.65
C GLU A 23 -8.41 -3.48 19.69
N GLN A 24 -9.27 -4.41 19.26
CA GLN A 24 -8.93 -5.40 18.23
C GLN A 24 -9.05 -4.81 16.84
N PHE A 25 -7.93 -4.68 16.15
CA PHE A 25 -7.91 -4.50 14.70
C PHE A 25 -8.32 -5.81 14.03
N ILE A 26 -9.38 -5.76 13.23
CA ILE A 26 -9.79 -6.85 12.33
C ILE A 26 -9.99 -6.21 10.96
N ALA A 27 -9.10 -6.55 10.03
CA ALA A 27 -9.18 -6.01 8.68
C ALA A 27 -10.47 -6.48 8.00
N GLN A 28 -11.17 -5.52 7.40
CA GLN A 28 -12.33 -5.77 6.55
C GLN A 28 -11.91 -6.01 5.09
N GLY A 29 -10.73 -5.51 4.72
CA GLY A 29 -10.07 -5.83 3.46
C GLY A 29 -8.58 -6.04 3.68
N VAL A 30 -7.99 -6.98 2.95
CA VAL A 30 -6.56 -7.25 2.99
C VAL A 30 -6.04 -7.30 1.56
N TRP A 31 -4.91 -6.64 1.33
CA TRP A 31 -4.22 -6.58 0.06
C TRP A 31 -2.77 -6.99 0.25
N CYS A 32 -2.26 -7.76 -0.71
CA CYS A 32 -0.84 -8.04 -0.82
C CYS A 32 -0.26 -7.08 -1.87
N ASP A 33 0.79 -6.36 -1.51
CA ASP A 33 1.66 -5.65 -2.43
C ASP A 33 2.76 -6.65 -2.89
N PRO A 34 2.64 -7.23 -4.09
CA PRO A 34 3.64 -8.18 -4.61
C PRO A 34 5.04 -7.57 -4.75
N LEU A 35 5.19 -6.24 -4.70
CA LEU A 35 6.49 -5.57 -4.69
C LEU A 35 7.11 -5.46 -3.29
N GLY A 36 6.41 -5.88 -2.24
CA GLY A 36 7.03 -5.97 -0.91
C GLY A 36 6.14 -5.61 0.27
N GLY A 37 4.88 -6.05 0.36
CA GLY A 37 4.08 -5.72 1.55
C GLY A 37 2.73 -6.41 1.67
N VAL A 38 2.11 -6.21 2.83
CA VAL A 38 0.72 -6.55 3.13
C VAL A 38 0.03 -5.37 3.78
N LEU A 39 -1.19 -5.08 3.36
CA LEU A 39 -2.02 -3.99 3.84
C LEU A 39 -3.34 -4.57 4.35
N GLY A 40 -3.66 -4.36 5.62
CA GLY A 40 -5.01 -4.58 6.15
C GLY A 40 -5.69 -3.24 6.37
N ILE A 41 -6.96 -3.11 5.99
CA ILE A 41 -7.77 -1.90 6.23
C ILE A 41 -9.02 -2.28 7.02
N ARG A 42 -9.36 -1.46 8.00
CA ARG A 42 -10.53 -1.55 8.87
C ARG A 42 -11.31 -0.25 8.80
N ASN A 43 -12.60 -0.31 8.45
CA ASN A 43 -13.52 0.83 8.58
C ASN A 43 -14.41 0.64 9.81
N PRO A 44 -14.08 1.26 10.97
CA PRO A 44 -14.98 1.27 12.11
C PRO A 44 -16.27 2.02 11.75
N ALA A 45 -17.44 1.54 12.22
CA ALA A 45 -18.76 2.05 11.82
C ALA A 45 -19.00 3.55 12.13
N GLN A 46 -18.13 4.19 12.94
CA GLN A 46 -18.30 5.55 13.43
C GLN A 46 -16.99 6.36 13.43
N GLY A 47 -15.93 5.89 12.76
CA GLY A 47 -14.58 6.43 12.96
C GLY A 47 -13.79 6.70 11.67
N VAL A 48 -12.56 7.14 11.88
CA VAL A 48 -11.54 7.29 10.83
C VAL A 48 -11.15 5.88 10.36
N GLU A 49 -10.96 5.71 9.06
CA GLU A 49 -10.42 4.46 8.52
C GLU A 49 -9.04 4.20 9.11
N GLU A 50 -8.80 2.96 9.51
CA GLU A 50 -7.52 2.53 10.04
C GLU A 50 -6.90 1.47 9.15
N PHE A 51 -5.59 1.44 9.09
CA PHE A 51 -4.88 0.41 8.35
C PHE A 51 -3.55 0.04 9.01
N ILE A 52 -3.13 -1.19 8.77
CA ILE A 52 -1.80 -1.66 9.12
C ILE A 52 -1.12 -2.09 7.83
N TYR A 53 0.05 -1.54 7.57
CA TYR A 53 0.90 -1.97 6.47
C TYR A 53 2.17 -2.60 7.04
N ILE A 54 2.50 -3.80 6.58
CA ILE A 54 3.78 -4.46 6.85
C ILE A 54 4.51 -4.56 5.52
N GLY A 55 5.65 -3.89 5.44
CA GLY A 55 6.47 -3.81 4.25
C GLY A 55 7.75 -4.61 4.39
N PHE A 56 8.27 -5.07 3.26
CA PHE A 56 9.37 -6.01 3.20
C PHE A 56 10.24 -5.77 1.97
N PRO A 57 11.54 -6.10 2.03
CA PRO A 57 12.42 -6.00 0.88
C PRO A 57 12.16 -7.11 -0.16
N LEU A 58 12.52 -6.83 -1.43
CA LEU A 58 12.39 -7.78 -2.54
C LEU A 58 13.16 -9.10 -2.35
N GLY A 59 14.15 -9.13 -1.45
CA GLY A 59 14.94 -10.31 -1.13
C GLY A 59 14.62 -10.95 0.22
N ILE A 60 13.52 -10.57 0.89
CA ILE A 60 13.19 -11.17 2.19
C ILE A 60 13.02 -12.68 2.06
N LYS A 61 13.54 -13.40 3.06
CA LYS A 61 13.46 -14.87 3.19
C LYS A 61 12.39 -15.22 4.22
N ASP A 62 11.96 -16.47 4.24
CA ASP A 62 11.12 -16.98 5.32
C ASP A 62 11.85 -16.92 6.68
N GLY A 63 11.09 -16.89 7.77
CA GLY A 63 11.58 -16.88 9.14
C GLY A 63 11.32 -15.58 9.89
N ASP A 64 12.14 -15.30 10.89
CA ASP A 64 11.98 -14.15 11.78
C ASP A 64 12.78 -12.95 11.29
N HIS A 65 12.18 -11.76 11.39
CA HIS A 65 12.78 -10.50 10.92
C HIS A 65 12.54 -9.37 11.90
N THR A 66 13.52 -8.50 12.07
CA THR A 66 13.37 -7.26 12.85
C THR A 66 12.70 -6.18 12.00
N LEU A 67 11.76 -5.44 12.60
CA LEU A 67 11.16 -4.25 11.99
C LEU A 67 12.01 -3.01 12.26
N GLY A 68 12.17 -2.17 11.23
CA GLY A 68 13.01 -0.97 11.30
C GLY A 68 14.46 -1.18 10.84
N GLU A 69 14.83 -2.43 10.52
CA GLU A 69 16.14 -2.80 10.01
C GLU A 69 16.00 -3.66 8.74
N GLY A 70 17.06 -3.72 7.92
CA GLY A 70 17.12 -4.65 6.78
C GLY A 70 16.07 -4.43 5.68
N GLY A 71 15.37 -3.30 5.69
CA GLY A 71 14.30 -2.97 4.73
C GLY A 71 12.91 -3.45 5.13
N THR A 72 12.76 -4.16 6.24
CA THR A 72 11.44 -4.54 6.77
C THR A 72 10.85 -3.36 7.54
N SER A 73 9.61 -3.00 7.25
CA SER A 73 8.94 -1.85 7.86
C SER A 73 7.52 -2.18 8.28
N ALA A 74 6.96 -1.38 9.19
CA ALA A 74 5.55 -1.40 9.48
C ALA A 74 5.04 0.03 9.65
N TYR A 75 3.77 0.24 9.35
CA TYR A 75 3.08 1.52 9.49
C TYR A 75 1.68 1.27 10.04
N LEU A 76 1.30 2.04 11.05
CA LEU A 76 -0.07 2.14 11.52
C LEU A 76 -0.66 3.43 10.94
N GLY A 77 -1.77 3.33 10.24
CA GLY A 77 -2.62 4.46 9.92
C GLY A 77 -3.83 4.46 10.85
N SER A 78 -3.91 5.44 11.74
CA SER A 78 -5.08 5.72 12.58
C SER A 78 -5.00 7.17 13.09
N ASP A 79 -5.74 7.51 14.13
CA ASP A 79 -5.53 8.69 14.97
C ASP A 79 -4.12 8.80 15.61
N VAL A 80 -3.36 7.70 15.66
CA VAL A 80 -1.96 7.62 16.11
C VAL A 80 -1.08 7.07 14.98
N SER A 81 -1.18 7.70 13.81
CA SER A 81 -0.49 7.27 12.60
C SER A 81 1.04 7.40 12.69
N GLY A 82 1.77 6.37 12.27
CA GLY A 82 3.23 6.47 12.17
C GLY A 82 3.96 5.18 11.79
N HIS A 83 5.28 5.33 11.58
CA HIS A 83 6.18 4.22 11.26
C HIS A 83 6.65 3.49 12.52
N ALA A 84 6.79 2.17 12.38
CA ALA A 84 7.53 1.36 13.33
C ALA A 84 9.01 1.76 13.35
N HIS A 85 9.56 1.95 14.55
CA HIS A 85 11.00 2.12 14.75
C HIS A 85 11.65 0.87 15.37
N SER A 86 10.84 -0.08 15.85
CA SER A 86 11.30 -1.37 16.35
C SER A 86 10.16 -2.37 16.34
N GLY A 87 10.48 -3.66 16.29
CA GLY A 87 9.49 -4.72 16.33
C GLY A 87 10.03 -6.00 15.71
N VAL A 88 9.16 -6.98 15.58
CA VAL A 88 9.47 -8.27 14.98
C VAL A 88 8.34 -8.73 14.08
N ILE A 89 8.73 -9.45 13.04
CA ILE A 89 7.89 -10.36 12.30
C ILE A 89 8.37 -11.76 12.64
N GLN A 90 7.46 -12.63 13.06
CA GLN A 90 7.76 -14.01 13.42
C GLN A 90 7.09 -14.97 12.46
N ASN A 91 7.81 -16.05 12.15
CA ASN A 91 7.32 -17.13 11.28
C ASN A 91 6.82 -16.61 9.93
N LEU A 92 7.54 -15.65 9.32
CA LEU A 92 7.19 -15.17 7.99
C LEU A 92 7.30 -16.34 7.00
N VAL A 93 6.24 -16.55 6.24
CA VAL A 93 6.23 -17.44 5.08
C VAL A 93 5.76 -16.61 3.90
N TRP A 94 6.53 -16.56 2.82
CA TRP A 94 6.16 -15.78 1.64
C TRP A 94 6.30 -16.55 0.32
N ASN A 95 5.16 -16.91 -0.23
CA ASN A 95 5.00 -17.31 -1.62
C ASN A 95 4.75 -16.09 -2.52
N ARG A 96 5.83 -15.50 -3.05
CA ARG A 96 5.76 -14.30 -3.91
C ARG A 96 4.98 -14.52 -5.20
N GLU A 97 5.07 -15.72 -5.78
CA GLU A 97 4.45 -16.02 -7.08
C GLU A 97 2.92 -15.94 -7.00
N GLU A 98 2.38 -16.31 -5.85
CA GLU A 98 0.93 -16.37 -5.60
C GLU A 98 0.48 -15.29 -4.61
N CYS A 99 1.35 -14.34 -4.24
CA CYS A 99 1.08 -13.36 -3.17
C CYS A 99 0.55 -14.00 -1.87
N GLY A 100 0.96 -15.25 -1.60
CA GLY A 100 0.66 -15.95 -0.36
C GLY A 100 1.64 -15.51 0.71
N VAL A 101 1.15 -14.97 1.82
CA VAL A 101 2.02 -14.41 2.86
C VAL A 101 1.36 -14.52 4.22
N ALA A 102 2.08 -15.13 5.14
CA ALA A 102 1.60 -15.38 6.50
C ALA A 102 2.71 -15.08 7.51
N GLY A 103 2.31 -14.65 8.71
CA GLY A 103 3.24 -14.32 9.77
C GLY A 103 2.55 -13.66 10.96
N GLN A 104 3.33 -13.47 12.01
CA GLN A 104 2.92 -12.74 13.20
C GLN A 104 3.76 -11.48 13.32
N PHE A 105 3.21 -10.42 13.90
CA PHE A 105 3.96 -9.18 14.08
C PHE A 105 3.65 -8.50 15.41
N ASP A 106 4.66 -7.79 15.90
CA ASP A 106 4.56 -6.90 17.05
C ASP A 106 5.51 -5.73 16.79
N PHE A 107 5.05 -4.49 16.92
CA PHE A 107 5.89 -3.33 16.65
C PHE A 107 5.55 -2.10 17.45
N LYS A 108 6.59 -1.33 17.74
CA LYS A 108 6.51 -0.02 18.36
C LYS A 108 6.89 1.04 17.35
N GLY A 109 6.09 2.10 17.33
CA GLY A 109 6.28 3.23 16.44
C GLY A 109 6.15 4.55 17.16
N LYS A 110 6.37 5.62 16.42
CA LYS A 110 6.09 6.98 16.86
C LYS A 110 5.11 7.62 15.93
N ASP A 111 4.10 8.28 16.50
CA ASP A 111 3.15 9.04 15.71
C ASP A 111 3.74 10.37 15.22
N GLU A 112 2.95 11.14 14.48
CA GLU A 112 3.33 12.46 13.96
C GLU A 112 3.72 13.48 15.05
N TYR A 113 3.31 13.26 16.31
CA TYR A 113 3.67 14.08 17.47
C TYR A 113 4.82 13.47 18.29
N ALA A 114 5.54 12.50 17.73
CA ALA A 114 6.62 11.76 18.39
C ALA A 114 6.19 10.99 19.65
N ARG A 115 4.90 10.70 19.81
CA ARG A 115 4.38 9.86 20.91
C ARG A 115 4.54 8.39 20.55
N ASP A 116 5.01 7.61 21.53
CA ASP A 116 5.18 6.18 21.34
C ASP A 116 3.82 5.47 21.25
N PHE A 117 3.73 4.49 20.35
CA PHE A 117 2.59 3.59 20.25
C PHE A 117 3.05 2.15 20.07
N HIS A 118 2.17 1.19 20.39
CA HIS A 118 2.48 -0.25 20.30
C HIS A 118 1.32 -1.00 19.65
N VAL A 119 1.62 -1.70 18.56
CA VAL A 119 0.72 -2.69 17.94
C VAL A 119 1.23 -4.07 18.30
N SER A 120 0.38 -4.91 18.90
CA SER A 120 0.78 -6.22 19.42
C SER A 120 -0.14 -7.33 18.97
N LYS A 121 0.33 -8.59 19.10
CA LYS A 121 -0.43 -9.80 18.75
C LYS A 121 -0.97 -9.74 17.31
N GLY A 122 -0.18 -9.13 16.42
CA GLY A 122 -0.51 -9.00 15.02
C GLY A 122 -0.39 -10.36 14.34
N VAL A 123 -1.34 -10.68 13.48
CA VAL A 123 -1.30 -11.85 12.59
C VAL A 123 -1.77 -11.40 11.21
N PHE A 124 -1.07 -11.83 10.17
CA PHE A 124 -1.60 -11.82 8.81
C PHE A 124 -1.50 -13.23 8.24
N ASP A 125 -2.53 -13.65 7.55
CA ASP A 125 -2.56 -14.88 6.77
C ASP A 125 -3.36 -14.59 5.51
N ILE A 126 -2.64 -14.45 4.40
CA ILE A 126 -3.19 -14.12 3.11
C ILE A 126 -2.89 -15.29 2.19
N ALA A 127 -3.96 -15.92 1.71
CA ALA A 127 -3.92 -16.94 0.70
C ALA A 127 -4.60 -16.38 -0.55
N TYR A 128 -3.86 -16.30 -1.66
CA TYR A 128 -4.51 -16.00 -2.93
C TYR A 128 -4.92 -17.32 -3.58
N GLU A 129 -6.21 -17.64 -3.58
CA GLU A 129 -6.73 -18.67 -4.48
C GLU A 129 -6.61 -18.14 -5.91
N LYS A 130 -5.74 -18.74 -6.73
CA LYS A 130 -5.49 -18.39 -8.14
C LYS A 130 -6.76 -17.88 -8.85
N PRO A 131 -6.66 -16.76 -9.61
CA PRO A 131 -6.09 -16.91 -10.95
C PRO A 131 -5.18 -15.74 -11.38
N ALA A 132 -4.10 -16.08 -12.11
CA ALA A 132 -3.38 -15.24 -13.07
C ALA A 132 -3.27 -13.72 -12.77
N SER A 133 -2.61 -13.28 -11.70
CA SER A 133 -2.01 -11.93 -11.68
C SER A 133 -0.99 -11.75 -10.56
N THR A 134 0.25 -12.16 -10.83
CA THR A 134 1.41 -11.37 -10.40
C THR A 134 1.17 -9.92 -10.82
N LEU A 135 1.71 -8.92 -10.10
CA LEU A 135 1.65 -7.51 -10.54
C LEU A 135 1.98 -7.44 -12.02
N GLN A 136 1.00 -7.10 -12.86
CA GLN A 136 1.22 -7.15 -14.29
C GLN A 136 2.05 -5.93 -14.67
N ARG A 137 3.35 -6.18 -14.93
CA ARG A 137 4.30 -5.13 -15.32
C ARG A 137 4.08 -4.79 -16.79
N ASN A 138 3.73 -3.53 -17.05
CA ASN A 138 3.47 -3.06 -18.39
C ASN A 138 4.60 -2.15 -18.90
N ILE A 139 5.23 -2.60 -19.99
CA ILE A 139 6.45 -2.00 -20.58
C ILE A 139 6.16 -0.65 -21.26
N ALA A 140 4.92 -0.43 -21.71
CA ALA A 140 4.49 0.81 -22.39
C ALA A 140 3.71 1.78 -21.47
N SER A 141 3.78 1.59 -20.15
CA SER A 141 3.12 2.45 -19.16
C SER A 141 4.08 3.53 -18.65
N ALA A 142 3.55 4.68 -18.27
CA ALA A 142 4.31 5.79 -17.70
C ALA A 142 3.64 6.27 -16.40
N ALA A 143 4.45 6.72 -15.45
CA ALA A 143 3.96 7.42 -14.27
C ALA A 143 5.05 8.29 -13.67
N SER A 144 4.69 9.49 -13.23
CA SER A 144 5.62 10.42 -12.61
C SER A 144 4.89 11.44 -11.73
N ALA A 145 5.63 12.14 -10.88
CA ALA A 145 5.18 13.35 -10.20
C ALA A 145 6.35 14.21 -9.72
N VAL A 146 6.11 15.50 -9.51
CA VAL A 146 7.04 16.43 -8.84
C VAL A 146 6.80 16.36 -7.33
N ILE A 147 7.87 16.42 -6.54
CA ILE A 147 7.84 16.28 -5.08
C ILE A 147 8.23 17.62 -4.44
N VAL A 148 7.32 18.17 -3.63
CA VAL A 148 7.50 19.48 -2.99
C VAL A 148 7.30 19.36 -1.48
N PRO A 149 8.31 19.71 -0.64
CA PRO A 149 9.72 19.93 -1.03
C PRO A 149 10.37 18.63 -1.55
N ALA A 150 11.59 18.70 -2.09
CA ALA A 150 12.31 17.50 -2.52
C ALA A 150 12.52 16.53 -1.34
N LEU A 151 12.23 15.24 -1.55
CA LEU A 151 12.39 14.21 -0.53
C LEU A 151 13.76 13.56 -0.67
N LYS A 152 14.65 13.78 0.31
CA LYS A 152 16.02 13.22 0.29
C LYS A 152 16.75 13.53 -1.03
N ASP A 153 16.68 14.80 -1.46
CA ASP A 153 17.21 15.32 -2.72
C ASP A 153 16.49 14.86 -4.00
N ASN A 154 15.42 14.07 -3.89
CA ASN A 154 14.57 13.68 -5.03
C ASN A 154 13.44 14.70 -5.19
N ALA A 155 13.53 15.57 -6.20
CA ALA A 155 12.52 16.57 -6.54
C ALA A 155 11.38 16.03 -7.43
N GLU A 156 11.53 14.82 -7.95
CA GLU A 156 10.54 14.12 -8.75
C GLU A 156 10.70 12.62 -8.57
N PHE A 157 9.68 11.86 -8.94
CA PHE A 157 9.86 10.46 -9.27
C PHE A 157 9.40 10.19 -10.70
N ASN A 158 10.16 9.37 -11.40
CA ASN A 158 9.80 8.77 -12.68
C ASN A 158 9.75 7.26 -12.45
N ALA A 159 8.54 6.71 -12.41
CA ALA A 159 8.37 5.31 -12.09
C ALA A 159 9.19 4.45 -13.07
N ASN A 160 9.80 3.39 -12.57
CA ASN A 160 10.41 2.32 -13.35
C ASN A 160 9.71 0.97 -13.06
N GLU A 161 8.96 0.91 -11.97
CA GLU A 161 8.10 -0.17 -11.55
C GLU A 161 6.66 0.31 -11.61
N ARG A 162 5.85 -0.36 -12.42
CA ARG A 162 4.44 -0.03 -12.60
C ARG A 162 3.67 -1.33 -12.66
N GLY A 163 2.52 -1.36 -12.05
CA GLY A 163 1.57 -2.42 -12.31
C GLY A 163 0.32 -2.29 -11.48
N TYR A 164 -0.54 -3.27 -11.66
CA TYR A 164 -1.82 -3.36 -11.00
C TYR A 164 -2.06 -4.80 -10.51
N SER A 165 -3.04 -4.96 -9.64
CA SER A 165 -3.60 -6.26 -9.28
C SER A 165 -5.13 -6.24 -9.38
N GLY A 166 -5.73 -7.44 -9.26
CA GLY A 166 -7.14 -7.68 -9.50
C GLY A 166 -7.43 -8.10 -10.94
N ASP A 167 -8.70 -7.97 -11.33
CA ASP A 167 -9.15 -8.26 -12.69
C ASP A 167 -8.49 -7.26 -13.67
N ARG A 168 -7.95 -7.75 -14.79
CA ARG A 168 -7.41 -6.89 -15.86
C ARG A 168 -8.45 -5.91 -16.40
N GLU A 169 -9.71 -6.32 -16.45
CA GLU A 169 -10.79 -5.41 -16.83
C GLU A 169 -11.07 -4.38 -15.75
N ARG A 170 -10.91 -4.76 -14.47
CA ARG A 170 -11.28 -3.96 -13.29
C ARG A 170 -10.18 -3.99 -12.21
N PRO A 171 -9.01 -3.34 -12.45
CA PRO A 171 -7.95 -3.31 -11.47
C PRO A 171 -8.42 -2.61 -10.19
N ASN A 172 -8.15 -3.23 -9.03
CA ASN A 172 -8.53 -2.66 -7.73
C ASN A 172 -7.35 -2.04 -6.97
N PHE A 173 -6.15 -2.20 -7.51
CA PHE A 173 -4.90 -1.71 -6.93
C PHE A 173 -3.96 -1.30 -8.06
N VAL A 174 -3.34 -0.13 -7.94
CA VAL A 174 -2.32 0.38 -8.86
C VAL A 174 -1.12 0.82 -8.03
N ALA A 175 0.08 0.36 -8.40
CA ALA A 175 1.33 0.81 -7.82
C ALA A 175 2.25 1.36 -8.92
N VAL A 176 2.78 2.56 -8.68
CA VAL A 176 3.74 3.23 -9.55
C VAL A 176 4.90 3.73 -8.71
N LYS A 177 6.08 3.14 -8.87
CA LYS A 177 7.27 3.38 -8.03
C LYS A 177 8.51 3.55 -8.88
N GLN A 178 9.43 4.39 -8.44
CA GLN A 178 10.81 4.46 -8.87
C GLN A 178 11.66 3.68 -7.86
N SER A 179 12.59 2.87 -8.32
CA SER A 179 13.57 2.13 -7.48
C SER A 179 15.01 2.26 -7.97
N ILE A 180 15.24 2.90 -9.11
CA ILE A 180 16.56 3.13 -9.72
C ILE A 180 16.81 4.63 -9.78
N GLY A 181 18.05 5.05 -9.50
CA GLY A 181 18.47 6.45 -9.59
C GLY A 181 17.84 7.33 -8.53
N LEU A 182 17.48 6.76 -7.38
CA LEU A 182 17.04 7.50 -6.21
C LEU A 182 18.24 7.95 -5.38
N GLU A 183 18.16 9.17 -4.86
CA GLU A 183 19.18 9.78 -4.01
C GLU A 183 18.89 9.62 -2.51
N GLY A 184 19.89 9.92 -1.68
CA GLY A 184 19.72 10.00 -0.23
C GLY A 184 19.38 8.69 0.47
N GLY A 185 19.73 7.56 -0.16
CA GLY A 185 19.53 6.21 0.39
C GLY A 185 18.10 5.67 0.27
N LEU A 186 17.24 6.32 -0.53
CA LEU A 186 15.91 5.79 -0.79
C LEU A 186 15.96 4.52 -1.66
N LEU A 187 15.17 3.52 -1.28
CA LEU A 187 15.04 2.24 -1.99
C LEU A 187 13.84 2.22 -2.93
N ALA A 188 12.80 2.99 -2.63
CA ALA A 188 11.68 3.20 -3.52
C ALA A 188 10.99 4.54 -3.25
N LEU A 189 10.37 5.11 -4.28
CA LEU A 189 9.61 6.35 -4.20
C LEU A 189 8.49 6.35 -5.24
N GLY A 190 7.25 6.62 -4.83
CA GLY A 190 6.14 6.70 -5.77
C GLY A 190 4.78 6.71 -5.10
N ALA A 191 3.75 6.25 -5.79
CA ALA A 191 2.38 6.28 -5.31
C ALA A 191 1.67 4.92 -5.49
N VAL A 192 0.73 4.66 -4.60
CA VAL A 192 -0.17 3.51 -4.66
C VAL A 192 -1.61 4.00 -4.59
N PHE A 193 -2.50 3.42 -5.38
CA PHE A 193 -3.90 3.79 -5.47
C PHE A 193 -4.78 2.55 -5.31
N LEU A 194 -5.79 2.65 -4.45
CA LEU A 194 -6.87 1.65 -4.36
C LEU A 194 -8.06 2.17 -5.16
N LEU A 195 -8.57 1.32 -6.05
CA LEU A 195 -9.70 1.65 -6.91
C LEU A 195 -10.97 0.97 -6.42
N GLU A 196 -12.08 1.68 -6.56
CA GLU A 196 -13.42 1.11 -6.43
C GLU A 196 -14.26 1.43 -7.66
N TYR A 197 -15.33 0.68 -7.84
CA TYR A 197 -16.18 0.76 -9.01
C TYR A 197 -17.63 0.97 -8.57
N ASP A 198 -18.30 1.94 -9.18
CA ASP A 198 -19.71 2.19 -8.91
C ASP A 198 -20.63 1.13 -9.56
N GLN A 199 -21.94 1.32 -9.43
CA GLN A 199 -22.95 0.43 -10.00
C GLN A 199 -22.95 0.40 -11.54
N ASN A 200 -22.40 1.45 -12.18
CA ASN A 200 -22.21 1.54 -13.63
C ASN A 200 -20.83 1.03 -14.07
N ASN A 201 -20.08 0.41 -13.16
CA ASN A 201 -18.69 -0.01 -13.32
C ASN A 201 -17.72 1.12 -13.62
N GLN A 202 -17.99 2.38 -13.24
CA GLN A 202 -17.01 3.45 -13.41
C GLN A 202 -15.99 3.46 -12.27
N PRO A 203 -14.67 3.49 -12.57
CA PRO A 203 -13.66 3.50 -11.54
C PRO A 203 -13.56 4.87 -10.86
N SER A 204 -13.21 4.83 -9.59
CA SER A 204 -12.74 5.98 -8.83
C SER A 204 -11.60 5.54 -7.92
N VAL A 205 -10.72 6.49 -7.56
CA VAL A 205 -9.66 6.23 -6.59
C VAL A 205 -10.24 6.40 -5.19
N LYS A 206 -10.40 5.28 -4.51
CA LYS A 206 -10.88 5.23 -3.14
C LYS A 206 -9.83 5.73 -2.15
N ARG A 207 -8.55 5.41 -2.39
CA ARG A 207 -7.43 5.80 -1.53
C ARG A 207 -6.17 6.02 -2.36
N ALA A 208 -5.31 6.90 -1.87
CA ALA A 208 -3.97 7.10 -2.38
C ALA A 208 -2.97 7.00 -1.21
N PHE A 209 -1.79 6.47 -1.50
CA PHE A 209 -0.68 6.36 -0.57
C PHE A 209 0.59 6.85 -1.26
N ALA A 210 1.44 7.55 -0.52
CA ALA A 210 2.84 7.70 -0.91
C ALA A 210 3.58 6.41 -0.55
N SER A 211 4.36 5.88 -1.49
CA SER A 211 5.30 4.79 -1.26
C SER A 211 6.68 5.41 -1.05
N VAL A 212 7.26 5.25 0.13
CA VAL A 212 8.61 5.70 0.46
C VAL A 212 9.37 4.53 1.07
N ASN A 213 10.48 4.13 0.46
CA ASN A 213 11.16 2.87 0.72
C ASN A 213 10.17 1.71 0.66
N HIS A 214 10.21 0.83 1.66
CA HIS A 214 9.29 -0.29 1.80
C HIS A 214 8.05 0.08 2.61
N GLY A 215 7.69 1.35 2.74
CA GLY A 215 6.54 1.83 3.50
C GLY A 215 5.45 2.41 2.62
N LEU A 216 4.19 2.27 3.05
CA LEU A 216 3.05 3.04 2.53
C LEU A 216 2.62 4.06 3.59
N ILE A 217 2.48 5.32 3.16
CA ILE A 217 2.04 6.45 3.97
C ILE A 217 0.72 6.91 3.36
N ALA A 218 -0.35 6.96 4.15
CA ALA A 218 -1.64 7.43 3.65
C ALA A 218 -1.54 8.89 3.19
N ALA A 219 -2.16 9.18 2.06
CA ALA A 219 -2.35 10.56 1.64
C ALA A 219 -3.40 11.21 2.53
N GLU A 220 -3.09 12.38 3.08
CA GLU A 220 -4.03 13.17 3.89
C GLU A 220 -5.06 13.87 3.01
N ASN A 221 -4.60 14.35 1.87
CA ASN A 221 -5.40 14.97 0.83
C ASN A 221 -4.92 14.46 -0.52
N TYR A 222 -5.86 14.13 -1.39
CA TYR A 222 -5.53 13.82 -2.77
C TYR A 222 -6.64 14.27 -3.71
N ALA A 223 -6.27 14.61 -4.93
CA ALA A 223 -7.18 14.99 -6.00
C ALA A 223 -6.85 14.16 -7.23
N ILE A 224 -7.87 13.53 -7.82
CA ILE A 224 -7.76 12.77 -9.07
C ILE A 224 -8.58 13.49 -10.12
N THR A 225 -7.96 13.72 -11.27
CA THR A 225 -8.60 14.39 -12.41
C THR A 225 -8.27 13.64 -13.70
N GLN A 226 -9.03 13.91 -14.76
CA GLN A 226 -8.81 13.32 -16.08
C GLN A 226 -8.77 11.79 -16.05
N LEU A 227 -9.57 11.17 -15.17
CA LEU A 227 -9.64 9.72 -15.08
C LEU A 227 -10.32 9.16 -16.33
N ALA A 228 -9.56 8.40 -17.10
CA ALA A 228 -10.00 7.71 -18.30
C ALA A 228 -9.68 6.21 -18.16
N TRP A 229 -10.66 5.38 -18.51
CA TRP A 229 -10.54 3.94 -18.38
C TRP A 229 -11.21 3.25 -19.56
N GLU A 230 -10.47 2.33 -20.17
CA GLU A 230 -10.96 1.40 -21.18
C GLU A 230 -10.73 -0.02 -20.63
N PRO A 231 -11.80 -0.76 -20.28
CA PRO A 231 -11.71 -2.07 -19.66
C PRO A 231 -10.71 -2.99 -20.38
N GLY A 232 -9.75 -3.52 -19.62
CA GLY A 232 -8.76 -4.48 -20.08
C GLY A 232 -7.70 -3.95 -21.03
N LYS A 233 -7.69 -2.64 -21.32
CA LYS A 233 -6.76 -2.00 -22.27
C LYS A 233 -5.98 -0.85 -21.68
N ALA A 234 -6.62 0.06 -20.94
CA ALA A 234 -5.96 1.25 -20.42
C ALA A 234 -6.64 1.84 -19.19
N LEU A 235 -5.84 2.43 -18.31
CA LEU A 235 -6.28 3.27 -17.19
C LEU A 235 -5.30 4.45 -17.09
N SER A 236 -5.82 5.67 -17.15
CA SER A 236 -5.02 6.87 -16.94
C SER A 236 -5.73 7.89 -16.06
N PHE A 237 -4.95 8.67 -15.33
CA PHE A 237 -5.44 9.79 -14.52
C PHE A 237 -4.29 10.71 -14.12
N ALA A 238 -4.61 11.97 -13.85
CA ALA A 238 -3.70 12.91 -13.20
C ALA A 238 -4.01 12.97 -11.69
N PHE A 239 -2.98 13.19 -10.88
CA PHE A 239 -3.11 13.22 -9.43
C PHE A 239 -2.30 14.32 -8.76
N THR A 240 -2.75 14.71 -7.57
CA THR A 240 -1.97 15.41 -6.56
C THR A 240 -2.23 14.71 -5.24
N LEU A 241 -1.20 14.48 -4.42
CA LEU A 241 -1.37 13.88 -3.09
C LEU A 241 -0.41 14.49 -2.08
N ALA A 242 -0.90 14.76 -0.87
CA ALA A 242 -0.12 15.27 0.25
C ALA A 242 0.07 14.18 1.32
N PHE A 243 1.25 14.10 1.91
CA PHE A 243 1.60 13.11 2.93
C PHE A 243 2.68 13.65 3.87
N HIS A 244 2.77 13.10 5.08
CA HIS A 244 3.88 13.40 5.99
C HIS A 244 4.89 12.25 6.04
N TYR A 245 6.17 12.60 5.95
CA TYR A 245 7.27 11.67 6.15
C TYR A 245 8.24 12.22 7.18
N ASN A 246 8.45 11.50 8.28
CA ASN A 246 9.24 11.96 9.44
C ASN A 246 8.81 13.35 9.94
N ALA A 247 7.50 13.55 10.12
CA ALA A 247 6.88 14.82 10.55
C ALA A 247 7.11 16.02 9.60
N GLN A 248 7.62 15.79 8.39
CA GLN A 248 7.74 16.82 7.36
C GLN A 248 6.65 16.63 6.30
N PRO A 249 5.94 17.70 5.91
CA PRO A 249 4.93 17.63 4.86
C PRO A 249 5.59 17.55 3.48
N PHE A 250 5.05 16.69 2.63
CA PHE A 250 5.40 16.55 1.23
C PHE A 250 4.14 16.53 0.38
N THR A 251 4.27 16.95 -0.88
CA THR A 251 3.21 16.83 -1.87
C THR A 251 3.79 16.28 -3.16
N PHE A 252 3.15 15.26 -3.72
CA PHE A 252 3.30 14.95 -5.13
C PHE A 252 2.34 15.82 -5.93
N GLN A 253 2.88 16.62 -6.83
CA GLN A 253 2.15 17.54 -7.69
C GLN A 253 2.40 17.20 -9.17
N ALA A 254 1.48 17.65 -10.03
CA ALA A 254 1.51 17.35 -11.46
C ALA A 254 1.69 15.85 -11.73
N GLY A 255 1.14 15.02 -10.86
CA GLY A 255 1.25 13.57 -10.94
C GLY A 255 0.45 13.03 -12.10
N ARG A 256 0.97 11.99 -12.74
CA ARG A 256 0.29 11.32 -13.85
C ARG A 256 0.53 9.82 -13.79
N VAL A 257 -0.52 9.07 -14.10
CA VAL A 257 -0.48 7.62 -14.32
C VAL A 257 -1.09 7.34 -15.69
N ASP A 258 -0.35 6.63 -16.53
CA ASP A 258 -0.83 6.04 -17.78
C ASP A 258 -0.46 4.56 -17.78
N LEU A 259 -1.43 3.70 -17.48
CA LEU A 259 -1.27 2.25 -17.54
C LEU A 259 -1.91 1.69 -18.80
N LYS A 260 -1.16 0.85 -19.52
CA LYS A 260 -1.77 -0.21 -20.32
C LYS A 260 -2.18 -1.33 -19.36
N LEU A 261 -3.32 -1.95 -19.61
CA LEU A 261 -3.84 -3.11 -18.86
C LEU A 261 -3.70 -4.34 -19.73
#